data_AF-A0A975T5M0-F1
#
_entry.id   AF-A0A975T5M0-F1
#
_cell.length_a   1.000
_cell.length_b   1.000
_cell.length_c   1.000
_cell.angle_alpha   90.00
_cell.angle_beta   90.00
_cell.angle_gamma   90.00
#
_symmetry.space_group_name_H-M   'P 1'
#
loop_
_entity.id
_entity.type
_entity.pdbx_description
1 polymer ?
#
loop_
_entity_poly.entity_id
_entity_poly.type
_entity_poly.pdbx_seq_one_letter_code
_entity_poly.pdbx_strand_id
1 'polypeptide(L)'
;MINHRWNPIDITIPLFIVMGITQILLGNYVAAGIWLIIALGQFLVPRVGVANLNQWERPEVLFVWFMVALFTGLVVYQIYTDLL
;
A
#
# COMPACT_ATOMS: atom_id res chain seq x y z
N MET A 1 37.92 12.36 -30.05
CA MET A 1 37.55 11.94 -28.67
C MET A 1 36.34 12.76 -28.25
N ILE A 2 35.14 12.18 -28.31
CA ILE A 2 33.89 12.87 -27.98
C ILE A 2 33.69 12.71 -26.46
N ASN A 3 33.86 13.80 -25.72
CA ASN A 3 33.55 13.87 -24.30
C ASN A 3 32.02 13.89 -24.12
N HIS A 4 31.40 12.73 -23.92
CA HIS A 4 30.04 12.65 -23.38
C HIS A 4 30.06 13.04 -21.90
N ARG A 5 30.05 14.33 -21.61
CA ARG A 5 29.67 14.84 -20.30
C ARG A 5 28.16 14.72 -20.20
N TRP A 6 27.67 13.62 -19.62
CA TRP A 6 26.27 13.49 -19.24
C TRP A 6 25.92 14.68 -18.32
N ASN A 7 25.11 15.60 -18.82
CA ASN A 7 24.68 16.74 -18.05
C ASN A 7 23.78 16.19 -16.94
N PRO A 8 24.04 16.45 -15.65
CA PRO A 8 23.25 15.87 -14.56
C PRO A 8 21.74 16.15 -14.72
N ILE A 9 21.38 17.30 -15.30
CA ILE A 9 20.01 17.72 -15.63
C ILE A 9 19.28 16.71 -16.55
N ASP A 10 19.99 16.10 -17.50
CA ASP A 10 19.40 15.15 -18.46
C ASP A 10 19.01 13.83 -17.80
N ILE A 11 19.60 13.48 -16.65
CA ILE A 11 19.28 12.29 -15.86
C ILE A 11 18.25 12.61 -14.77
N THR A 12 18.27 13.81 -14.20
CA THR A 12 17.35 14.16 -13.11
C THR A 12 15.90 14.25 -13.57
N ILE A 13 15.63 14.77 -14.77
CA ILE A 13 14.25 14.95 -15.26
C ILE A 13 13.53 13.60 -15.42
N PRO A 14 14.09 12.57 -16.08
CA PRO A 14 13.50 11.24 -16.12
C PRO A 14 13.30 10.63 -14.72
N LEU A 15 14.26 10.84 -13.80
CA LEU A 15 14.17 10.31 -12.45
C LEU A 15 12.98 10.91 -11.67
N PHE A 16 12.78 12.22 -11.75
CA PHE A 16 11.64 12.90 -11.11
C PHE A 16 10.29 12.45 -11.68
N ILE A 17 10.23 12.19 -12.99
CA ILE A 17 9.01 11.67 -13.64
C ILE A 17 8.71 10.26 -13.13
N VAL A 18 9.71 9.37 -13.07
CA VAL A 18 9.55 8.01 -12.54
C VAL A 18 9.13 8.04 -11.07
N MET A 19 9.74 8.91 -10.26
CA MET A 19 9.37 9.11 -8.85
C MET A 19 7.95 9.65 -8.69
N GLY A 20 7.53 10.59 -9.54
CA GLY A 20 6.17 11.14 -9.52
C GLY A 20 5.12 10.10 -9.89
N ILE A 21 5.38 9.28 -10.92
CA ILE A 21 4.49 8.19 -11.34
C ILE A 21 4.40 7.12 -10.24
N THR A 22 5.52 6.73 -9.62
CA THR A 22 5.51 5.81 -8.48
C THR A 22 4.76 6.38 -7.29
N GLN A 23 4.87 7.68 -6.99
CA GLN A 23 4.08 8.32 -5.93
C GLN A 23 2.58 8.32 -6.22
N ILE A 24 2.14 8.57 -7.46
CA ILE A 24 0.72 8.57 -7.83
C ILE A 24 0.13 7.17 -7.70
N LEU A 25 0.83 6.15 -8.21
CA LEU A 25 0.40 4.75 -8.09
C LEU A 25 0.34 4.31 -6.62
N LEU A 26 1.43 4.49 -5.88
CA LEU A 26 1.49 4.13 -4.46
C LEU A 26 0.48 4.92 -3.62
N GLY A 27 0.21 6.18 -3.94
CA GLY A 27 -0.71 7.04 -3.21
C GLY A 27 -2.14 6.49 -3.19
N ASN A 28 -2.62 5.94 -4.31
CA ASN A 28 -3.96 5.35 -4.38
C ASN A 28 -4.06 4.06 -3.55
N TYR A 29 -3.03 3.20 -3.59
CA TYR A 29 -3.01 1.97 -2.79
C TYR A 29 -2.91 2.26 -1.28
N VAL A 30 -2.09 3.25 -0.90
CA VAL A 30 -1.98 3.70 0.49
C VAL A 30 -3.31 4.27 0.98
N ALA A 31 -3.97 5.12 0.18
CA ALA A 31 -5.29 5.66 0.51
C ALA A 31 -6.32 4.55 0.69
N ALA A 32 -6.38 3.59 -0.25
CA ALA A 32 -7.27 2.42 -0.14
C ALA A 32 -6.99 1.59 1.12
N GLY A 33 -5.72 1.42 1.51
CA GLY A 33 -5.33 0.73 2.73
C GLY A 33 -5.78 1.46 3.99
N ILE A 34 -5.64 2.79 4.04
CA ILE A 34 -6.13 3.61 5.16
C ILE A 34 -7.65 3.48 5.30
N TRP A 35 -8.39 3.59 4.20
CA TRP A 35 -9.85 3.42 4.20
C TRP A 35 -10.27 2.02 4.67
N LEU A 36 -9.56 0.98 4.23
CA LEU A 36 -9.81 -0.39 4.68
C LEU A 36 -9.58 -0.54 6.18
N ILE A 37 -8.46 -0.04 6.72
CA ILE A 37 -8.16 -0.14 8.15
C ILE A 37 -9.23 0.59 8.99
N ILE A 38 -9.68 1.76 8.55
CA ILE A 38 -10.76 2.50 9.22
C ILE A 38 -12.05 1.67 9.22
N ALA A 39 -12.46 1.13 8.07
CA ALA A 39 -13.67 0.32 7.93
C ALA A 39 -13.60 -0.95 8.80
N LEU A 40 -12.47 -1.65 8.81
CA LEU A 40 -12.25 -2.83 9.64
C LEU A 40 -12.23 -2.47 11.13
N GLY A 41 -11.66 -1.33 11.52
CA GLY A 41 -11.72 -0.81 12.89
C GLY A 41 -13.16 -0.53 13.34
N GLN A 42 -13.95 0.14 12.51
CA GLN A 42 -15.37 0.39 12.78
C GLN A 42 -16.21 -0.90 12.83
N PHE A 43 -15.83 -1.93 12.07
CA PHE A 43 -16.45 -3.24 12.11
C PHE A 43 -16.08 -4.02 13.39
N LEU A 44 -14.81 -3.98 13.79
CA LEU A 44 -14.26 -4.84 14.83
C LEU A 44 -14.52 -4.29 16.24
N VAL A 45 -14.30 -2.99 16.45
CA VAL A 45 -14.40 -2.36 17.78
C VAL A 45 -15.76 -2.57 18.46
N PRO A 46 -16.92 -2.43 17.78
CA PRO A 46 -18.23 -2.68 18.40
C PRO A 46 -18.48 -4.14 18.75
N ARG A 47 -17.82 -5.10 18.08
CA ARG A 47 -18.08 -6.54 18.26
C ARG A 47 -17.22 -7.17 19.34
N VAL A 48 -15.94 -6.83 19.39
CA VAL A 48 -15.00 -7.43 20.34
C VAL A 48 -14.56 -6.47 21.45
N GLY A 49 -14.75 -5.16 21.26
CA GLY A 49 -14.23 -4.14 22.16
C GLY A 49 -12.71 -3.95 22.00
N VAL A 50 -12.24 -2.73 22.27
CA VAL A 50 -10.81 -2.36 22.11
C VAL A 50 -9.89 -3.26 22.95
N ALA A 51 -10.36 -3.72 24.11
CA ALA A 51 -9.59 -4.57 25.02
C ALA A 51 -9.31 -5.99 24.50
N ASN A 52 -10.08 -6.47 23.51
CA ASN A 52 -9.98 -7.85 23.02
C ASN A 52 -9.48 -7.96 21.58
N LEU A 53 -8.92 -6.88 21.02
CA LEU A 53 -8.44 -6.85 19.63
C LEU A 53 -7.32 -7.87 19.34
N ASN A 54 -6.62 -8.34 20.38
CA ASN A 54 -5.56 -9.36 20.26
C ASN A 54 -6.04 -10.79 20.57
N GLN A 55 -7.34 -11.03 20.75
CA GLN A 55 -7.87 -12.38 20.99
C GLN A 55 -8.07 -13.14 19.67
N TRP A 56 -7.06 -13.93 19.30
CA TRP A 56 -7.03 -14.74 18.06
C TRP A 56 -8.09 -15.83 17.99
N GLU A 57 -8.68 -16.22 19.13
CA GLU A 57 -9.77 -17.20 19.19
C GLU A 57 -11.09 -16.64 18.65
N ARG A 58 -11.21 -15.31 18.54
CA ARG A 58 -12.43 -14.67 18.08
C ARG A 58 -12.51 -14.65 16.56
N PRO A 59 -13.62 -15.13 15.97
CA PRO A 59 -13.76 -15.21 14.51
C PRO A 59 -13.71 -13.84 13.85
N GLU A 60 -14.16 -12.77 14.53
CA GLU A 60 -14.13 -11.41 13.99
C GLU A 60 -12.69 -10.89 13.84
N VAL A 61 -11.80 -11.23 14.77
CA VAL A 61 -10.38 -10.83 14.73
C VAL A 61 -9.68 -11.55 13.60
N LEU A 62 -9.91 -12.87 13.46
CA LEU A 62 -9.37 -13.65 12.34
C LEU A 62 -9.86 -13.15 10.98
N PHE A 63 -11.15 -12.80 10.86
CA PHE A 63 -11.71 -12.23 9.65
C PHE A 63 -11.02 -10.91 9.25
N VAL A 64 -10.80 -10.01 10.21
CA VAL A 64 -10.09 -8.75 9.96
C VAL A 64 -8.66 -8.98 9.47
N TRP A 65 -7.92 -9.88 10.13
CA TRP A 65 -6.56 -10.22 9.69
C TRP A 65 -6.54 -10.86 8.30
N PHE A 66 -7.51 -11.70 7.98
CA PHE A 66 -7.67 -12.27 6.66
C PHE A 66 -7.91 -11.18 5.59
N MET A 67 -8.78 -10.21 5.87
CA MET A 67 -9.05 -9.09 4.96
C MET A 67 -7.81 -8.21 4.74
N VAL A 68 -7.02 -7.96 5.80
CA VAL A 68 -5.75 -7.23 5.69
C VAL A 68 -4.75 -8.00 4.83
N ALA A 69 -4.59 -9.31 5.04
CA ALA A 69 -3.69 -10.15 4.26
C ALA A 69 -4.08 -10.19 2.78
N LEU A 70 -5.38 -10.35 2.50
CA LEU A 70 -5.92 -10.40 1.14
C LEU A 70 -5.71 -9.06 0.41
N PHE A 71 -6.02 -7.94 1.07
CA PHE A 71 -5.77 -6.61 0.53
C PHE A 71 -4.27 -6.39 0.25
N THR A 72 -3.40 -6.78 1.18
CA THR A 72 -1.95 -6.67 1.00
C THR A 72 -1.48 -7.50 -0.20
N GLY A 73 -1.99 -8.73 -0.36
CA GLY A 73 -1.71 -9.57 -1.51
C GLY A 73 -2.16 -8.96 -2.84
N LEU A 74 -3.35 -8.34 -2.87
CA LEU A 74 -3.85 -7.63 -4.05
C LEU A 74 -3.01 -6.40 -4.39
N VAL A 75 -2.58 -5.62 -3.40
CA VAL A 75 -1.68 -4.47 -3.61
C VAL A 75 -0.34 -4.93 -4.17
N VAL A 76 0.26 -5.98 -3.61
CA VAL A 76 1.52 -6.54 -4.12
C VAL A 76 1.35 -7.07 -5.55
N TYR A 77 0.27 -7.79 -5.82
CA TYR A 77 -0.05 -8.30 -7.15
C TYR A 77 -0.20 -7.15 -8.16
N GLN A 78 -0.94 -6.10 -7.77
CA GLN A 78 -1.16 -4.95 -8.64
C GLN A 78 0.12 -4.16 -8.91
N ILE A 79 0.97 -3.96 -7.89
CA ILE A 79 2.30 -3.37 -8.07
C ILE A 79 3.13 -4.21 -9.04
N TYR A 80 3.09 -5.54 -8.92
CA TYR A 80 3.81 -6.45 -9.82
C TYR A 80 3.31 -6.32 -11.26
N THR A 81 1.99 -6.23 -11.49
CA THR A 81 1.42 -6.07 -12.83
C THR A 81 1.64 -4.67 -13.41
N ASP A 82 1.66 -3.62 -12.58
CA ASP A 82 1.88 -2.24 -13.03
C ASP A 82 3.35 -2.00 -13.42
N LEU A 83 4.28 -2.83 -12.92
CA LEU A 83 5.72 -2.74 -13.20
C LEU A 83 6.18 -3.54 -14.45
N LEU A 84 5.34 -4.43 -14.98
CA LEU A 84 5.65 -5.39 -16.06
C LEU A 84 5.05 -4.96 -17.41
#